data_AF-Q3SUI3-F1
#
_entry.id   AF-Q3SUI3-F1
#
_cell.length_a   1.000
_cell.length_b   1.000
_cell.length_c   1.000
_cell.angle_alpha   90.00
_cell.angle_beta   90.00
_cell.angle_gamma   90.00
#
_symmetry.space_group_name_H-M   'P 1'
#
loop_
_entity.id
_entity.type
_entity.pdbx_description
1 polymer ?
#
loop_
_entity_poly.entity_id
_entity_poly.type
_entity_poly.pdbx_seq_one_letter_code
_entity_poly.pdbx_strand_id
1 'polypeptide(L)'
;MFGDFFMRWRARRARWKADAKRLVAINPPTAFHAAQVEVARARSVQDRAEAWHWMKVAAEVARICPEADLDVERSVQAIRAAGFCYR
;
A
#
# COMPACT_ATOMS: atom_id res chain seq x y z
N MET A 1 1.19 20.13 19.92
CA MET A 1 1.08 18.65 20.06
C MET A 1 0.94 18.01 18.68
N PHE A 2 1.99 18.06 17.85
CA PHE A 2 1.99 17.50 16.47
C PHE A 2 3.14 16.51 16.23
N GLY A 3 4.24 16.60 16.99
CA GLY A 3 5.45 15.77 16.78
C GLY A 3 5.19 14.27 16.91
N ASP A 4 4.32 13.88 17.84
CA ASP A 4 4.03 12.48 18.15
C ASP A 4 3.18 11.80 17.05
N PHE A 5 2.32 12.58 16.38
CA PHE A 5 1.61 12.18 15.17
C PHE A 5 2.59 11.97 14.00
N PHE A 6 3.47 12.93 13.74
CA PHE A 6 4.46 12.82 12.66
C PHE A 6 5.41 11.63 12.84
N MET A 7 5.85 11.34 14.06
CA MET A 7 6.69 10.16 14.34
C MET A 7 5.96 8.85 14.07
N ARG A 8 4.72 8.69 14.55
CA ARG A 8 3.87 7.53 14.26
C ARG A 8 3.61 7.38 12.76
N TRP A 9 3.43 8.49 12.05
CA TRP A 9 3.28 8.52 10.59
C TRP A 9 4.53 8.02 9.85
N ARG A 10 5.71 8.50 10.24
CA ARG A 10 6.97 8.03 9.65
C ARG A 10 7.19 6.55 9.93
N ALA A 11 6.90 6.08 11.13
CA ALA A 11 7.04 4.66 11.49
C ALA A 11 6.14 3.77 10.63
N ARG A 12 4.86 4.14 10.43
CA ARG A 12 3.95 3.41 9.52
C ARG A 12 4.44 3.43 8.08
N ARG A 13 4.87 4.60 7.60
CA ARG A 13 5.39 4.75 6.24
C ARG A 13 6.68 3.97 6.02
N ALA A 14 7.54 3.88 7.02
CA ALA A 14 8.74 3.04 6.99
C ALA A 14 8.37 1.55 6.88
N ARG A 15 7.35 1.11 7.63
CA ARG A 15 6.83 -0.26 7.53
C ARG A 15 6.28 -0.56 6.13
N TRP A 16 5.46 0.34 5.57
CA TRP A 16 4.96 0.18 4.20
C TRP A 16 6.07 0.11 3.16
N LYS A 17 7.08 0.98 3.30
CA LYS A 17 8.23 1.00 2.40
C LYS A 17 9.08 -0.26 2.52
N ALA A 18 9.22 -0.83 3.73
CA ALA A 18 9.95 -2.07 3.95
C ALA A 18 9.24 -3.27 3.28
N ASP A 19 7.92 -3.38 3.46
CA ASP A 19 7.12 -4.44 2.83
C ASP A 19 7.08 -4.29 1.30
N ALA A 20 6.96 -3.06 0.80
CA ALA A 20 7.02 -2.78 -0.64
C ALA A 20 8.38 -3.17 -1.23
N LYS A 21 9.48 -2.82 -0.56
CA LYS A 21 10.82 -3.25 -0.97
C LYS A 21 10.98 -4.76 -0.95
N ARG A 22 10.40 -5.45 0.03
CA ARG A 22 10.42 -6.92 0.10
C ARG A 22 9.71 -7.53 -1.12
N LEU A 23 8.52 -7.03 -1.46
CA LEU A 23 7.77 -7.52 -2.64
C LEU A 23 8.53 -7.26 -3.94
N VAL A 24 9.08 -6.06 -4.11
CA VAL A 24 9.91 -5.71 -5.27
C VAL A 24 11.17 -6.57 -5.34
N ALA A 25 11.84 -6.84 -4.22
CA ALA A 25 13.03 -7.66 -4.19
C ALA A 25 12.77 -9.14 -4.56
N ILE A 26 11.58 -9.65 -4.28
CA ILE A 26 11.19 -11.03 -4.64
C ILE A 26 10.88 -11.11 -6.14
N ASN A 27 10.03 -10.23 -6.66
CA ASN A 27 9.66 -10.22 -8.07
C ASN A 27 9.15 -8.83 -8.49
N PRO A 28 10.03 -7.95 -9.01
CA PRO A 28 9.68 -6.57 -9.36
C PRO A 28 8.44 -6.42 -10.26
N PRO A 29 8.29 -7.18 -11.38
CA PRO A 29 7.15 -7.02 -12.28
C PRO A 29 5.81 -7.46 -11.68
N THR A 30 5.80 -8.36 -10.68
CA THR A 30 4.55 -8.85 -10.06
C THR A 30 4.30 -8.25 -8.68
N ALA A 31 5.23 -7.44 -8.15
CA ALA A 31 5.17 -6.92 -6.78
C ALA A 31 3.89 -6.13 -6.50
N PHE A 32 3.37 -5.42 -7.49
CA PHE A 32 2.15 -4.64 -7.37
C PHE A 32 0.92 -5.54 -7.24
N HIS A 33 0.80 -6.52 -8.11
CA HIS A 33 -0.29 -7.50 -8.07
C HIS A 33 -0.23 -8.36 -6.80
N ALA A 34 0.98 -8.71 -6.33
CA ALA A 34 1.15 -9.42 -5.06
C ALA A 34 0.58 -8.60 -3.88
N ALA A 35 0.77 -7.28 -3.86
CA ALA A 35 0.15 -6.42 -2.85
C ALA A 35 -1.38 -6.37 -2.99
N GLN A 36 -1.92 -6.36 -4.21
CA GLN A 36 -3.37 -6.42 -4.43
C GLN A 36 -3.99 -7.74 -3.96
N VAL A 37 -3.31 -8.87 -4.15
CA VAL A 37 -3.77 -10.17 -3.64
C VAL A 37 -3.90 -10.14 -2.12
N GLU A 38 -2.94 -9.55 -1.40
CA GLU A 38 -3.03 -9.40 0.05
C GLU A 38 -4.15 -8.44 0.49
N VAL A 39 -4.45 -7.39 -0.30
CA VAL A 39 -5.65 -6.56 -0.07
C VAL A 39 -6.93 -7.38 -0.20
N ALA A 40 -7.04 -8.20 -1.26
CA ALA A 40 -8.21 -9.04 -1.48
C ALA A 40 -8.37 -10.10 -0.36
N ARG A 41 -7.26 -10.67 0.09
CA ARG A 41 -7.22 -11.62 1.20
C ARG A 41 -7.64 -10.97 2.52
N ALA A 42 -7.11 -9.78 2.84
CA ALA A 42 -7.50 -9.05 4.04
C ALA A 42 -8.99 -8.67 4.02
N ARG A 43 -9.53 -8.32 2.84
CA ARG A 43 -10.96 -8.07 2.65
C ARG A 43 -11.81 -9.31 2.85
N SER A 44 -11.36 -10.49 2.41
CA SER A 44 -12.14 -11.74 2.56
C SER A 44 -12.30 -12.14 4.03
N VAL A 45 -11.31 -11.83 4.87
CA VAL A 45 -11.38 -12.00 6.34
C VAL A 45 -11.92 -10.77 7.07
N GLN A 46 -12.40 -9.76 6.34
CA GLN A 46 -12.94 -8.50 6.85
C GLN A 46 -11.98 -7.69 7.73
N ASP A 47 -10.66 -7.91 7.61
CA ASP A 47 -9.66 -7.11 8.29
C ASP A 47 -9.39 -5.83 7.50
N ARG A 48 -10.07 -4.75 7.92
CA ARG A 48 -9.95 -3.43 7.30
C ARG A 48 -8.58 -2.80 7.54
N ALA A 49 -7.94 -3.08 8.67
CA ALA A 49 -6.65 -2.48 9.01
C ALA A 49 -5.53 -3.10 8.15
N GLU A 50 -5.58 -4.40 7.96
CA GLU A 50 -4.65 -5.13 7.10
C GLU A 50 -4.89 -4.81 5.62
N ALA A 51 -6.15 -4.72 5.18
CA ALA A 51 -6.46 -4.29 3.82
C ALA A 51 -5.92 -2.88 3.52
N TRP A 52 -6.05 -1.95 4.48
CA TRP A 52 -5.49 -0.61 4.36
C TRP A 52 -3.96 -0.61 4.32
N HIS A 53 -3.31 -1.44 5.14
CA HIS A 53 -1.85 -1.62 5.14
C HIS A 53 -1.36 -2.04 3.75
N TRP A 54 -1.94 -3.09 3.19
CA TRP A 54 -1.54 -3.61 1.88
C TRP A 54 -1.86 -2.65 0.72
N MET A 55 -2.94 -1.86 0.82
CA MET A 55 -3.21 -0.77 -0.13
C MET A 55 -2.11 0.30 -0.11
N LYS A 56 -1.57 0.64 1.07
CA LYS A 56 -0.46 1.58 1.19
C LYS A 56 0.85 0.98 0.69
N VAL A 57 1.07 -0.32 0.91
CA VAL A 57 2.21 -1.04 0.33
C VAL A 57 2.16 -1.01 -1.20
N ALA A 58 1.00 -1.30 -1.82
CA ALA A 58 0.83 -1.22 -3.27
C ALA A 58 1.17 0.17 -3.84
N ALA A 59 0.75 1.23 -3.14
CA ALA A 59 1.09 2.61 -3.51
C ALA A 59 2.59 2.93 -3.37
N GLU A 60 3.32 2.29 -2.46
CA GLU A 60 4.77 2.43 -2.37
C GLU A 60 5.50 1.57 -3.42
N VAL A 61 5.00 0.39 -3.76
CA VAL A 61 5.53 -0.44 -4.86
C VAL A 61 5.46 0.33 -6.18
N ALA A 62 4.31 0.91 -6.47
CA ALA A 62 4.08 1.80 -7.60
C ALA A 62 5.10 2.95 -7.72
N ARG A 63 5.47 3.55 -6.58
CA ARG A 63 6.48 4.62 -6.53
C ARG A 63 7.90 4.12 -6.78
N ILE A 64 8.20 2.88 -6.41
CA ILE A 64 9.55 2.29 -6.52
C ILE A 64 9.76 1.73 -7.93
N CYS A 65 8.73 1.12 -8.52
CA CYS A 65 8.79 0.49 -9.83
C CYS A 65 7.72 1.14 -10.74
N PRO A 66 8.02 2.28 -11.36
CA PRO A 66 7.08 2.97 -12.25
C PRO A 66 6.81 2.18 -13.54
N GLU A 67 7.64 1.20 -13.89
CA GLU A 67 7.39 0.30 -15.03
C GLU A 67 6.13 -0.58 -14.85
N ALA A 68 5.58 -0.66 -13.64
CA ALA A 68 4.27 -1.25 -13.34
C ALA A 68 3.07 -0.29 -13.61
N ASP A 69 3.31 0.87 -14.23
CA ASP A 69 2.48 2.09 -14.27
C ASP A 69 1.00 1.91 -14.64
N LEU A 70 0.66 0.99 -15.54
CA LEU A 70 -0.70 0.93 -16.12
C LEU A 70 -1.79 0.54 -15.11
N ASP A 71 -1.44 -0.12 -14.01
CA ASP A 71 -2.39 -0.57 -12.99
C ASP A 71 -2.31 0.25 -11.67
N VAL A 72 -1.26 1.06 -11.56
CA VAL A 72 -1.02 2.00 -10.45
C VAL A 72 -2.04 3.12 -10.45
N GLU A 73 -2.21 3.81 -11.59
CA GLU A 73 -3.11 4.95 -11.73
C GLU A 73 -4.54 4.55 -11.32
N ARG A 74 -4.99 3.38 -11.78
CA ARG A 74 -6.31 2.82 -11.50
C ARG A 74 -6.50 2.48 -10.02
N SER A 75 -5.45 1.99 -9.37
CA SER A 75 -5.49 1.64 -7.95
C SER A 75 -5.41 2.85 -7.02
N VAL A 76 -4.66 3.89 -7.38
CA VAL A 76 -4.68 5.18 -6.67
C VAL A 76 -6.08 5.79 -6.72
N GLN A 77 -6.74 5.73 -7.88
CA GLN A 77 -8.13 6.15 -8.02
C GLN A 77 -9.08 5.30 -7.16
N ALA A 78 -8.88 3.98 -7.09
CA ALA A 78 -9.67 3.11 -6.21
C ALA A 78 -9.49 3.42 -4.71
N ILE A 79 -8.28 3.77 -4.26
CA ILE A 79 -8.02 4.19 -2.87
C ILE A 79 -8.73 5.52 -2.57
N ARG A 80 -8.71 6.46 -3.52
CA ARG A 80 -9.43 7.74 -3.41
C ARG A 80 -10.94 7.54 -3.41
N ALA A 81 -11.46 6.70 -4.31
CA ALA A 81 -12.88 6.40 -4.47
C ALA A 81 -13.46 5.58 -3.31
N ALA A 82 -12.65 4.71 -2.69
CA ALA A 82 -13.05 3.93 -1.52
C ALA A 82 -13.25 4.77 -0.24
N GLY A 83 -13.11 6.10 -0.32
CA GLY A 83 -13.49 6.99 0.78
C GLY A 83 -12.71 6.71 2.06
N PHE A 84 -11.42 6.34 1.96
CA PHE A 84 -10.51 6.37 3.10
C PHE A 84 -10.16 7.83 3.43
N CYS A 85 -11.19 8.59 3.81
CA CYS A 85 -11.04 9.85 4.47
C CYS A 85 -10.30 9.58 5.78
N TYR A 86 -9.20 10.31 5.98
CA TYR A 86 -8.63 10.48 7.29
C TYR A 86 -9.70 11.09 8.19
N ARG A 87 -10.37 10.27 8.99
CA ARG A 87 -11.10 10.71 10.17
C ARG A 87 -10.66 9.88 11.36
#